data_AF-A0A2J6ICU2-F1
#
_entry.id   AF-A0A2J6ICU2-F1
#
_cell.length_a   1.000
_cell.length_b   1.000
_cell.length_c   1.000
_cell.angle_alpha   90.00
_cell.angle_beta   90.00
_cell.angle_gamma   90.00
#
_symmetry.space_group_name_H-M   'P 1'
#
loop_
_entity.id
_entity.type
_entity.pdbx_description
1 polymer ?
#
loop_
_entity_poly.entity_id
_entity_poly.type
_entity_poly.pdbx_seq_one_letter_code
_entity_poly.pdbx_strand_id
1 'polypeptide(L)'
;MYENPAGLEGTQLTSMAFESVFSWFPYLLVIAIFLFAFSTMISWSYYGLKGFEYLFGKSKYSKNAYFGIFLIFIVIGASSTMSSVVDFSDMMILSMSFPNIIGLYFFAPEVYKNLKSYLKGIDEIKANRKGLNKVNN
;
A
#
# COMPACT_ATOMS: atom_id res chain seq x y z
N MET A 1 7.82 -17.94 30.95
CA MET A 1 7.70 -16.72 30.12
C MET A 1 8.90 -16.73 29.20
N TYR A 2 8.72 -16.68 27.88
CA TYR A 2 9.85 -16.60 26.95
C TYR A 2 10.43 -15.19 27.04
N GLU A 3 11.42 -15.00 27.91
CA GLU A 3 12.22 -13.78 27.91
C GLU A 3 13.06 -13.77 26.63
N ASN A 4 12.96 -12.69 25.86
CA ASN A 4 13.85 -12.37 24.75
C ASN A 4 15.07 -11.66 25.35
N PRO A 5 16.17 -12.37 25.71
CA PRO A 5 17.26 -11.77 26.48
C PRO A 5 18.10 -10.81 25.63
N ALA A 6 17.92 -10.86 24.31
CA ALA A 6 18.66 -10.11 23.31
C ALA A 6 17.87 -8.92 22.74
N GLY A 7 16.60 -8.73 23.12
CA GLY A 7 15.77 -7.61 22.63
C GLY A 7 15.54 -7.61 21.11
N LEU A 8 15.64 -8.76 20.46
CA LEU A 8 15.54 -8.89 19.01
C LEU A 8 14.11 -8.64 18.56
N GLU A 9 13.91 -7.78 17.57
CA GLU A 9 12.58 -7.41 17.07
C GLU A 9 12.45 -7.64 15.56
N GLY A 10 11.22 -7.98 15.13
CA GLY A 10 10.82 -8.05 13.73
C GLY A 10 11.75 -8.87 12.83
N THR A 11 12.48 -8.18 11.95
CA THR A 11 13.33 -8.80 10.92
C THR A 11 14.56 -9.50 11.51
N GLN A 12 15.05 -9.10 12.68
CA GLN A 12 16.19 -9.75 13.34
C GLN A 12 15.83 -11.14 13.86
N LEU A 13 14.63 -11.30 14.43
CA LEU A 13 14.09 -12.61 14.85
C LEU A 13 14.02 -13.59 13.67
N THR A 14 13.49 -13.14 12.53
CA THR A 14 13.43 -13.95 11.31
C THR A 14 14.83 -14.30 10.81
N SER A 15 15.74 -13.32 10.78
CA SER A 15 17.12 -13.56 10.34
C SER A 15 17.80 -14.63 11.18
N MET A 16 17.71 -14.55 12.51
CA MET A 16 18.33 -15.54 13.41
C MET A 16 17.69 -16.91 13.33
N ALA A 17 16.36 -16.99 13.19
CA ALA A 17 15.68 -18.26 13.02
C ALA A 17 16.14 -18.99 11.75
N PHE A 18 16.28 -18.27 10.63
CA PHE A 18 16.74 -18.87 9.38
C PHE A 18 18.26 -19.11 9.36
N GLU A 19 19.06 -18.28 10.02
CA GLU A 19 20.50 -18.49 10.17
C GLU A 19 20.81 -19.82 10.88
N SER A 20 19.97 -20.22 11.84
CA SER A 20 20.12 -21.51 12.53
C SER A 20 20.03 -22.73 11.62
N VAL A 21 19.41 -22.59 10.44
CA VAL A 21 19.27 -23.65 9.44
C VAL A 21 20.22 -23.42 8.25
N PHE A 22 20.35 -22.17 7.82
CA PHE A 22 21.15 -21.74 6.67
C PHE A 22 21.96 -20.48 6.99
N SER A 23 23.27 -20.63 7.20
CA SER A 23 24.17 -19.54 7.59
C SER A 23 24.29 -18.39 6.57
N TRP A 24 23.98 -18.62 5.29
CA TRP A 24 24.04 -17.60 4.23
C TRP A 24 22.72 -16.83 4.04
N PHE A 25 21.62 -17.31 4.63
CA PHE A 25 20.28 -16.75 4.43
C PHE A 25 20.15 -15.28 4.89
N PRO A 26 20.80 -14.82 5.99
CA PRO A 26 20.73 -13.42 6.39
C PRO A 26 21.12 -12.44 5.29
N TYR A 27 22.13 -12.75 4.47
CA TYR A 27 22.56 -11.89 3.36
C TYR A 27 21.50 -11.76 2.27
N LEU A 28 20.84 -12.88 1.92
CA LEU A 28 19.74 -12.86 0.95
C LEU A 28 18.55 -12.08 1.52
N LEU A 29 18.22 -12.30 2.79
CA LEU A 29 17.10 -11.64 3.47
C LEU A 29 17.28 -10.12 3.50
N VAL A 30 18.49 -9.61 3.74
CA VAL A 30 18.78 -8.16 3.71
C VAL A 30 18.51 -7.57 2.33
N ILE A 31 18.93 -8.23 1.25
CA ILE A 31 18.68 -7.77 -0.13
C ILE A 31 17.17 -7.75 -0.42
N ALA A 32 16.46 -8.81 -0.01
CA ALA A 32 15.01 -8.91 -0.20
C ALA A 32 14.25 -7.81 0.56
N ILE A 33 14.60 -7.57 1.83
CA ILE A 33 14.00 -6.52 2.66
C ILE A 33 14.27 -5.14 2.05
N PHE A 34 15.49 -4.87 1.58
CA PHE A 34 15.83 -3.60 0.96
C PHE A 34 14.98 -3.32 -0.28
N LEU A 35 14.91 -4.30 -1.20
CA LEU A 35 14.11 -4.17 -2.42
C LEU A 35 12.61 -4.01 -2.11
N PHE A 36 12.10 -4.75 -1.13
CA PHE A 36 10.72 -4.66 -0.69
C PHE A 36 10.41 -3.29 -0.09
N ALA A 37 11.22 -2.84 0.87
CA ALA A 37 11.06 -1.54 1.52
C ALA A 37 11.13 -0.39 0.51
N PHE A 38 12.06 -0.45 -0.44
CA PHE A 38 12.18 0.55 -1.50
C PHE A 38 10.93 0.59 -2.40
N SER A 39 10.42 -0.58 -2.81
CA SER A 39 9.21 -0.66 -3.62
C SER A 39 8.00 -0.09 -2.89
N THR A 40 7.81 -0.46 -1.62
CA THR A 40 6.73 0.06 -0.78
C THR A 40 6.84 1.58 -0.63
N MET A 41 8.03 2.11 -0.36
CA MET A 41 8.26 3.56 -0.21
C MET A 41 7.85 4.34 -1.46
N ILE A 42 8.14 3.83 -2.66
CA ILE A 42 7.73 4.47 -3.93
C ILE A 42 6.20 4.49 -4.05
N SER A 43 5.53 3.37 -3.79
CA SER A 43 4.07 3.28 -3.88
C SER A 43 3.38 4.26 -2.93
N TRP A 44 3.79 4.28 -1.65
CA TRP A 44 3.22 5.20 -0.66
C TRP A 44 3.57 6.66 -0.97
N SER A 45 4.79 6.94 -1.44
CA SER A 45 5.16 8.27 -1.90
C SER A 45 4.26 8.75 -3.03
N TYR A 46 3.91 7.88 -3.98
CA TYR A 46 3.05 8.25 -5.11
C TYR A 46 1.61 8.53 -4.65
N TYR A 47 1.03 7.66 -3.82
CA TYR A 47 -0.31 7.86 -3.29
C TYR A 47 -0.42 9.14 -2.47
N GLY A 48 0.56 9.41 -1.60
CA GLY A 48 0.60 10.64 -0.82
C GLY A 48 0.76 11.89 -1.70
N LEU A 49 1.59 11.85 -2.74
CA LEU A 49 1.72 12.98 -3.67
C LEU A 49 0.40 13.28 -4.38
N LYS A 50 -0.35 12.25 -4.79
CA LYS A 50 -1.66 12.45 -5.43
C LYS A 50 -2.68 13.04 -4.46
N GLY A 51 -2.68 12.61 -3.20
CA GLY A 51 -3.50 13.23 -2.15
C GLY A 51 -3.11 14.69 -1.90
N PHE A 52 -1.82 14.99 -1.85
CA PHE A 52 -1.31 16.34 -1.66
C PHE A 52 -1.64 17.26 -2.84
N GLU A 53 -1.49 16.77 -4.09
CA GLU A 53 -1.91 17.48 -5.30
C GLU A 53 -3.43 17.74 -5.34
N TYR A 54 -4.24 16.84 -4.77
CA TYR A 54 -5.69 17.02 -4.67
C TYR A 54 -6.06 18.13 -3.68
N LEU A 55 -5.35 18.25 -2.56
CA LEU A 55 -5.61 19.25 -1.52
C LEU A 55 -5.06 20.65 -1.88
N PHE A 56 -3.82 20.73 -2.35
CA PHE A 56 -3.10 21.99 -2.56
C PHE A 56 -2.98 22.40 -4.04
N GLY A 57 -3.51 21.58 -4.95
CA GLY A 57 -3.42 21.78 -6.39
C GLY A 57 -2.10 21.29 -6.98
N LYS A 58 -2.12 21.08 -8.30
CA LYS A 58 -0.96 20.62 -9.08
C LYS A 58 -0.04 21.78 -9.40
N SER A 59 1.04 21.90 -8.64
CA SER A 59 2.10 22.88 -8.88
C SER A 59 3.47 22.27 -8.61
N LYS A 60 4.50 22.76 -9.31
CA LYS A 60 5.89 22.33 -9.10
C LYS A 60 6.34 22.61 -7.66
N TYR A 61 5.86 23.70 -7.06
CA TYR A 61 6.12 24.03 -5.67
C TYR A 61 5.46 23.04 -4.70
N SER A 62 4.21 22.66 -4.96
CA SER A 62 3.45 21.67 -4.17
C SER A 62 4.14 20.30 -4.18
N LYS A 63 4.59 19.84 -5.34
CA LYS A 63 5.35 18.59 -5.49
C LYS A 63 6.68 18.61 -4.73
N ASN A 64 7.45 19.70 -4.83
CA ASN A 64 8.73 19.82 -4.15
C ASN A 64 8.55 19.91 -2.62
N ALA A 65 7.52 20.61 -2.16
CA ALA A 65 7.16 20.66 -0.74
C ALA A 65 6.81 19.26 -0.21
N TYR A 66 5.99 18.49 -0.94
CA TYR A 66 5.66 17.12 -0.58
C TYR A 66 6.91 16.24 -0.46
N PHE A 67 7.83 16.28 -1.44
CA PHE A 67 9.06 15.49 -1.34
C PHE A 67 9.98 15.92 -0.20
N GLY A 68 10.03 17.23 0.11
CA GLY A 68 10.75 17.73 1.28
C GLY A 68 10.18 17.16 2.58
N ILE A 69 8.86 17.20 2.74
CA ILE A 69 8.17 16.60 3.90
C ILE A 69 8.44 15.10 3.96
N PHE A 70 8.27 14.39 2.85
CA PHE A 70 8.45 12.94 2.76
C PHE A 70 9.87 12.51 3.17
N LEU A 71 10.91 13.23 2.71
CA LEU A 71 12.30 12.99 3.09
C LEU A 71 12.53 13.19 4.60
N ILE A 72 11.94 14.24 5.19
CA ILE A 72 12.04 14.49 6.63
C ILE A 72 11.41 13.34 7.42
N PHE A 73 10.23 12.87 7.02
CA PHE A 73 9.56 11.74 7.67
C PHE A 73 10.34 10.43 7.53
N ILE A 74 11.08 10.20 6.44
CA ILE A 74 11.98 9.04 6.30
C ILE A 74 13.09 9.10 7.37
N VAL A 75 13.72 10.26 7.57
CA VAL A 75 14.79 10.41 8.57
C VAL A 75 14.24 10.18 9.98
N ILE A 76 13.07 10.76 10.29
CA ILE A 76 12.40 10.57 11.58
C ILE A 76 12.05 9.10 11.80
N GLY A 77 11.45 8.45 10.79
CA GLY A 77 11.08 7.04 10.84
C GLY A 77 12.28 6.11 11.03
N ALA A 78 13.40 6.39 10.36
CA ALA A 78 14.64 5.63 10.52
C ALA A 78 15.29 5.81 11.91
N SER A 79 15.01 6.93 12.60
CA SER A 79 15.50 7.20 13.96
C SER A 79 14.56 6.74 15.08
N SER A 80 13.35 6.28 14.75
CA SER A 80 12.31 5.90 15.71
C SER A 80 12.38 4.41 16.06
N THR A 81 11.80 4.03 17.20
CA THR A 81 11.69 2.61 17.59
C THR A 81 10.63 1.88 16.79
N MET A 82 10.77 0.56 16.64
CA MET A 82 9.85 -0.25 15.83
C MET A 82 8.41 -0.16 16.34
N SER A 83 8.21 -0.27 17.67
CA SER A 83 6.88 -0.15 18.30
C SER A 83 6.23 1.20 17.96
N SER A 84 6.95 2.31 18.12
CA SER A 84 6.38 3.64 17.86
C SER A 84 6.03 3.86 16.39
N VAL A 85 6.81 3.31 15.46
CA VAL A 85 6.53 3.41 14.01
C VAL A 85 5.28 2.61 13.64
N VAL A 86 5.11 1.41 14.22
CA VAL A 86 3.92 0.57 13.98
C VAL A 86 2.68 1.22 14.58
N ASP A 87 2.73 1.65 15.84
CA ASP A 87 1.59 2.30 16.51
C ASP A 87 1.15 3.57 15.76
N PHE A 88 2.10 4.40 15.34
CA PHE A 88 1.81 5.59 14.53
C PHE A 88 1.20 5.25 13.17
N SER A 89 1.72 4.22 12.50
CA SER A 89 1.22 3.77 11.20
C SER A 89 -0.21 3.25 11.29
N ASP A 90 -0.54 2.48 12.32
CA ASP A 90 -1.89 1.99 12.58
C ASP A 90 -2.86 3.14 12.82
N MET A 91 -2.49 4.13 13.65
CA MET A 91 -3.31 5.33 13.88
C MET A 91 -3.59 6.10 12.57
N MET A 92 -2.58 6.24 11.71
CA MET A 92 -2.72 6.93 10.43
C MET A 92 -3.62 6.17 9.44
N ILE A 93 -3.43 4.85 9.31
CA ILE A 93 -4.26 4.00 8.44
C ILE A 93 -5.70 4.00 8.93
N LEU A 94 -5.92 3.89 10.25
CA LEU A 94 -7.25 3.96 10.84
C LEU A 94 -7.91 5.32 10.57
N SER A 95 -7.17 6.41 10.78
CA SER A 95 -7.66 7.78 10.51
C SER A 95 -8.05 7.99 9.06
N MET A 96 -7.33 7.39 8.11
CA MET A 96 -7.68 7.42 6.68
C MET A 96 -8.85 6.50 6.33
N SER A 97 -8.90 5.31 6.92
CA SER A 97 -9.92 4.30 6.64
C SER A 97 -11.32 4.72 7.12
N PHE A 98 -11.40 5.41 8.26
CA PHE A 98 -12.66 5.82 8.87
C PHE A 98 -13.54 6.68 7.96
N PRO A 99 -13.07 7.84 7.43
CA PRO A 99 -13.87 8.64 6.50
C PRO A 99 -14.14 7.90 5.17
N ASN A 100 -13.23 7.03 4.73
CA ASN A 100 -13.41 6.25 3.51
C ASN A 100 -14.57 5.25 3.64
N ILE A 101 -14.62 4.49 4.74
CA ILE A 101 -15.67 3.51 5.02
C ILE A 101 -17.04 4.21 5.12
N ILE A 102 -17.10 5.36 5.79
CA ILE A 102 -18.33 6.15 5.90
C ILE A 102 -18.79 6.62 4.51
N GLY A 103 -17.87 7.17 3.71
CA GLY A 103 -18.17 7.57 2.33
C GLY A 103 -18.67 6.40 1.50
N LEU A 104 -17.99 5.25 1.56
CA LEU A 104 -18.39 4.05 0.83
C LEU A 104 -19.77 3.56 1.26
N TYR A 105 -20.12 3.64 2.55
CA TYR A 105 -21.44 3.26 3.02
C TYR A 105 -22.55 4.12 2.39
N PHE A 106 -22.34 5.44 2.26
CA PHE A 106 -23.28 6.33 1.60
C PHE A 106 -23.33 6.15 0.08
N PHE A 107 -22.18 5.91 -0.56
CA PHE A 107 -22.09 5.73 -2.02
C PHE A 107 -22.37 4.30 -2.49
N ALA A 108 -22.43 3.31 -1.59
CA ALA A 108 -22.71 1.90 -1.89
C ALA A 108 -23.90 1.67 -2.86
N PRO A 109 -25.09 2.28 -2.66
CA PRO A 109 -26.22 2.07 -3.57
C PRO A 109 -25.95 2.59 -4.99
N GLU A 110 -25.24 3.71 -5.12
CA GLU A 110 -24.90 4.30 -6.42
C GLU A 110 -23.82 3.49 -7.14
N VAL A 111 -22.79 3.04 -6.43
CA VAL A 111 -21.76 2.14 -6.95
C VAL A 111 -22.40 0.83 -7.43
N TYR A 112 -23.35 0.27 -6.67
CA TYR A 112 -24.06 -0.94 -7.06
C TYR A 112 -24.86 -0.76 -8.36
N LYS A 113 -25.56 0.38 -8.49
CA LYS A 113 -26.30 0.72 -9.73
C LYS A 113 -25.36 0.81 -10.93
N ASN A 114 -24.23 1.51 -10.77
CA ASN A 114 -23.22 1.66 -11.82
C ASN A 114 -22.58 0.31 -12.20
N LEU A 115 -22.27 -0.53 -11.21
CA LEU A 115 -21.74 -1.88 -11.44
C LEU A 115 -22.73 -2.74 -12.24
N LYS A 116 -24.02 -2.72 -11.88
CA LYS A 116 -25.05 -3.46 -12.62
C LYS A 116 -25.17 -2.99 -14.07
N SER A 117 -25.09 -1.68 -14.31
CA SER A 117 -25.09 -1.12 -15.66
C SER A 117 -23.86 -1.56 -16.46
N TYR A 118 -22.68 -1.52 -15.84
CA TYR A 118 -21.42 -1.94 -16.46
C TYR A 118 -21.43 -3.42 -16.85
N LEU A 119 -21.90 -4.30 -15.95
CA LEU A 119 -22.02 -5.73 -16.21
C LEU A 119 -22.99 -6.03 -17.36
N LYS A 120 -24.13 -5.33 -17.40
CA LYS A 120 -25.09 -5.47 -18.51
C LYS A 120 -24.45 -5.13 -19.86
N GLY A 121 -23.66 -4.06 -19.94
CA GLY A 121 -22.93 -3.69 -21.14
C GLY A 121 -21.91 -4.75 -21.57
N ILE A 122 -21.21 -5.38 -20.63
CA ILE A 122 -20.31 -6.50 -20.92
C ILE A 122 -21.05 -7.69 -21.51
N ASP A 123 -22.23 -8.02 -20.98
CA ASP A 123 -23.03 -9.16 -21.44
C ASP A 123 -23.60 -8.91 -22.85
N GLU A 124 -24.04 -7.69 -23.14
CA GLU A 124 -24.45 -7.27 -24.49
C GLU A 124 -23.31 -7.37 -25.51
N ILE A 125 -22.09 -6.93 -25.14
CA ILE A 125 -20.89 -7.06 -25.98
C ILE A 125 -20.57 -8.55 -26.24
N LYS A 126 -20.64 -9.40 -25.21
CA LYS A 126 -20.39 -10.85 -25.36
C LYS A 126 -21.44 -11.53 -26.24
N ALA A 127 -22.71 -11.15 -26.12
CA ALA A 127 -23.81 -11.68 -26.93
C ALA A 127 -23.65 -11.31 -28.41
N ASN A 128 -23.35 -10.04 -28.71
CA ASN A 128 -23.05 -9.58 -30.07
C ASN A 128 -21.83 -10.29 -30.68
N ARG A 129 -20.76 -10.52 -29.89
CA ARG A 129 -19.58 -11.26 -30.35
C ARG A 129 -19.89 -12.72 -30.71
N LYS A 130 -20.75 -13.40 -29.93
CA LYS A 130 -21.21 -14.76 -30.22
C LYS A 130 -22.10 -14.82 -31.46
N GLY A 131 -22.96 -13.82 -31.66
CA GLY A 131 -23.79 -13.69 -32.87
C GLY A 131 -22.95 -13.53 -34.14
N LEU A 132 -21.94 -12.66 -34.10
CA LEU A 132 -20.99 -12.46 -35.21
C LEU A 132 -20.23 -13.73 -35.57
N ASN A 133 -19.76 -14.50 -34.59
CA ASN A 133 -19.04 -15.76 -34.84
C ASN A 133 -19.94 -16.87 -35.42
N LYS A 134 -21.27 -16.77 -35.25
CA LYS A 134 -22.24 -17.74 -35.77
C LYS A 134 -22.73 -17.40 -37.19
N VAL A 135 -22.60 -16.13 -37.61
CA VAL A 135 -22.90 -15.68 -38.98
C VAL A 135 -21.72 -15.93 -39.93
N ASN A 136 -20.49 -15.91 -39.40
CA ASN A 136 -19.27 -16.08 -40.18
C ASN A 136 -18.81 -17.56 -40.33
N ASN A 137 -19.65 -18.53 -39.96
CA ASN A 137 -19.36 -19.96 -40.00
C ASN A 137 -20.58 -20.71 -40.53
#